data_AF-A0AAF0U2Z4-F1
#
_entry.id   AF-A0AAF0U2Z4-F1
#
_cell.length_a   1.000
_cell.length_b   1.000
_cell.length_c   1.000
_cell.angle_alpha   90.00
_cell.angle_beta   90.00
_cell.angle_gamma   90.00
#
_symmetry.space_group_name_H-M   'P 1'
#
loop_
_entity.id
_entity.type
_entity.pdbx_description
1 polymer ?
#
loop_
_entity_poly.entity_id
_entity_poly.type
_entity_poly.pdbx_seq_one_letter_code
_entity_poly.pdbx_strand_id
1 'polypeptide(L)'
;MPKVQFVLCLKARKMISKGCIYHLLWVRDTDSETPILESVVIVNEFPKVFPDNLPSVPPEREINFDIDLLPDMQPISIPPY
;
A
#
# COMPACT_ATOMS: atom_id res chain seq x y z
N MET A 1 -5.56 30.45 -12.91
CA MET A 1 -4.79 29.21 -12.66
C MET A 1 -3.61 29.57 -11.78
N PRO A 2 -3.41 28.93 -10.62
CA PRO A 2 -2.23 29.16 -9.80
C PRO A 2 -0.97 28.85 -10.62
N LYS A 3 0.02 29.74 -10.61
CA LYS A 3 1.32 29.51 -11.28
C LYS A 3 2.11 28.52 -10.43
N VAL A 4 2.00 27.23 -10.74
CA VAL A 4 2.84 26.20 -10.14
C VAL A 4 4.15 26.16 -10.93
N GLN A 5 5.27 26.36 -10.23
CA GLN A 5 6.60 26.26 -10.83
C GLN A 5 7.31 25.04 -10.24
N PHE A 6 7.65 24.08 -11.09
CA PHE A 6 8.45 22.93 -10.69
C PHE A 6 9.90 23.35 -10.45
N VAL A 7 10.50 22.79 -9.40
CA VAL A 7 11.88 23.09 -9.02
C VAL A 7 12.65 21.78 -8.90
N LEU A 8 13.90 21.76 -9.35
CA LEU A 8 14.76 20.60 -9.20
C LEU A 8 14.98 20.27 -7.71
N CYS A 9 15.07 18.98 -7.38
CA CYS A 9 15.29 18.48 -6.01
C CYS A 9 16.51 19.14 -5.33
N LEU A 10 17.62 19.33 -6.05
CA LEU A 10 18.82 20.00 -5.50
C LEU A 10 18.54 21.45 -5.06
N LYS A 11 17.73 22.17 -5.83
CA LYS A 11 17.34 23.55 -5.52
C LYS A 11 16.34 23.57 -4.36
N ALA A 12 15.41 22.61 -4.30
CA ALA A 12 14.53 22.42 -3.15
C ALA A 12 15.33 22.19 -1.86
N ARG A 13 16.33 21.29 -1.89
CA ARG A 13 17.21 21.01 -0.75
C ARG A 13 17.94 22.27 -0.26
N LYS A 14 18.45 23.10 -1.18
CA LYS A 14 19.11 24.37 -0.85
C LYS A 14 18.14 25.40 -0.23
N MET A 15 16.86 25.36 -0.57
CA MET A 15 15.85 26.25 0.03
C MET A 15 15.45 25.76 1.43
N ILE A 16 15.28 24.45 1.59
CA ILE A 16 14.99 23.82 2.89
C ILE A 16 16.14 24.10 3.87
N SER A 17 17.40 23.97 3.44
CA SER A 17 18.56 24.25 4.29
C SER A 17 18.70 25.71 4.71
N LYS A 18 18.00 26.63 4.02
CA LYS A 18 17.94 28.06 4.36
C LYS A 18 16.78 28.41 5.29
N GLY A 19 16.02 27.41 5.76
CA GLY A 19 14.89 27.62 6.66
C GLY A 19 13.59 28.02 5.97
N CYS A 20 13.47 27.85 4.65
CA CYS A 20 12.19 28.06 3.97
C CYS A 20 11.16 27.03 4.45
N ILE A 21 9.95 27.48 4.73
CA ILE A 21 8.81 26.60 5.05
C ILE A 21 8.43 25.85 3.77
N TYR A 22 8.21 24.55 3.91
CA TYR A 22 7.79 23.68 2.82
C TYR A 22 6.65 22.79 3.30
N HIS A 23 5.78 22.43 2.36
CA HIS A 23 4.74 21.44 2.55
C HIS A 23 4.91 20.36 1.49
N LEU A 24 4.86 19.10 1.91
CA LEU A 24 4.89 17.98 0.99
C LEU A 24 3.47 17.76 0.45
N LEU A 25 3.31 17.78 -0.87
CA LEU A 25 2.05 17.50 -1.53
C LEU A 25 2.26 16.28 -2.43
N TRP A 26 1.36 15.31 -2.33
CA TRP A 26 1.32 14.18 -3.25
C TRP A 26 0.55 14.61 -4.49
N VAL A 27 1.23 14.67 -5.64
CA VAL A 27 0.58 14.90 -6.93
C VAL A 27 0.33 13.54 -7.55
N ARG A 28 -0.94 13.18 -7.76
CA ARG A 28 -1.33 12.03 -8.57
C ARG A 28 -1.60 12.54 -9.98
N ASP A 29 -0.90 11.98 -10.96
CA ASP A 29 -1.24 12.20 -12.35
C ASP A 29 -2.57 11.48 -12.64
N THR A 30 -3.55 12.22 -13.14
CA THR A 30 -4.88 11.71 -13.50
C THR A 30 -4.95 11.20 -14.94
N ASP A 31 -3.96 11.56 -15.77
CA ASP A 31 -3.89 11.17 -17.18
C ASP A 31 -2.96 9.97 -17.41
N SER A 32 -2.12 9.64 -16.42
CA SER A 32 -1.31 8.42 -16.45
C SER A 32 -2.21 7.20 -16.24
N GLU A 33 -2.19 6.27 -17.21
CA GLU A 33 -2.70 4.92 -17.05
C GLU A 33 -2.17 4.33 -15.73
N THR A 34 -3.02 3.62 -14.98
CA THR A 34 -2.61 3.02 -13.71
C THR A 34 -1.32 2.23 -13.93
N PRO A 35 -0.22 2.55 -13.22
CA PRO A 35 1.05 1.88 -13.43
C PRO A 35 0.82 0.38 -13.24
N ILE A 36 1.26 -0.40 -14.24
CA ILE A 36 1.22 -1.86 -14.19
C ILE A 36 1.94 -2.27 -12.90
N LEU A 37 1.37 -3.18 -12.12
CA LEU A 37 1.89 -3.57 -10.80
C LEU A 37 3.39 -3.92 -10.86
N GLU A 38 3.81 -4.50 -11.98
CA GLU A 38 5.18 -4.87 -12.35
C GLU A 38 6.17 -3.69 -12.45
N SER A 39 5.68 -2.47 -12.70
CA SER A 39 6.51 -1.26 -12.73
C SER A 39 6.92 -0.78 -11.33
N VAL A 40 6.31 -1.33 -10.27
CA VAL A 40 6.70 -1.07 -8.90
C VAL A 40 7.91 -1.97 -8.58
N VAL A 41 9.08 -1.34 -8.36
CA VAL A 41 10.36 -2.05 -8.10
C VAL A 41 10.21 -3.13 -7.02
N ILE A 42 9.51 -2.81 -5.93
CA ILE A 42 9.27 -3.74 -4.82
C ILE A 42 8.45 -4.97 -5.27
N VAL A 43 7.46 -4.78 -6.14
CA VAL A 43 6.63 -5.90 -6.63
C VAL A 43 7.48 -6.82 -7.52
N ASN A 44 8.31 -6.24 -8.39
CA ASN A 44 9.19 -7.00 -9.28
C ASN A 44 10.31 -7.74 -8.54
N GLU A 45 10.72 -7.27 -7.35
CA GLU A 45 11.67 -7.98 -6.48
C GLU A 45 11.05 -9.22 -5.82
N PHE A 46 9.72 -9.27 -5.66
CA PHE A 46 8.99 -10.35 -4.97
C PHE A 46 7.84 -10.95 -5.81
N PRO A 47 8.10 -11.48 -7.02
CA PRO A 47 7.05 -11.96 -7.92
C PRO A 47 6.26 -13.16 -7.36
N LYS A 48 6.84 -13.92 -6.43
CA LYS A 48 6.16 -15.05 -5.76
C LYS A 48 5.22 -14.63 -4.63
N VAL A 49 5.38 -13.43 -4.08
CA VAL A 49 4.56 -12.90 -2.98
C VAL A 49 3.31 -12.21 -3.52
N PHE A 50 3.39 -11.67 -4.73
CA PHE A 50 2.29 -10.99 -5.43
C PHE A 50 1.91 -11.74 -6.73
N PRO A 51 1.45 -13.00 -6.65
CA PRO A 51 0.98 -13.70 -7.83
C PRO A 51 -0.33 -13.09 -8.35
N ASP A 52 -0.54 -13.12 -9.67
CA ASP A 52 -1.77 -12.62 -10.31
C ASP A 52 -3.03 -13.32 -9.78
N ASN A 53 -2.88 -14.57 -9.33
CA ASN A 53 -3.94 -15.35 -8.71
C ASN A 53 -3.53 -15.76 -7.30
N LEU A 54 -4.38 -15.48 -6.31
CA LEU A 54 -4.18 -15.95 -4.95
C LEU A 54 -4.44 -17.46 -4.87
N PRO A 55 -3.63 -18.23 -4.14
CA PRO A 55 -3.94 -19.63 -3.86
C PRO A 55 -5.23 -19.69 -3.03
N SER A 56 -6.18 -20.54 -3.44
CA SER A 56 -7.48 -20.70 -2.75
C SER A 56 -7.35 -21.24 -1.33
N VAL A 57 -6.22 -21.86 -1.00
CA VAL A 57 -5.92 -22.42 0.31
C VAL A 57 -4.69 -21.68 0.84
N PRO A 58 -4.74 -21.13 2.07
CA PRO A 58 -3.54 -20.57 2.67
C PRO A 58 -2.46 -21.66 2.74
N PRO A 59 -1.19 -21.33 2.49
CA PRO A 59 -0.08 -22.27 2.68
C PRO A 59 -0.11 -22.86 4.09
N GLU A 60 0.40 -24.07 4.25
CA GLU A 60 0.56 -24.68 5.56
C GLU A 60 1.40 -23.74 6.44
N ARG A 61 0.80 -23.22 7.51
CA ARG A 61 1.45 -22.32 8.47
C ARG A 61 1.89 -23.17 9.64
N GLU A 62 3.12 -22.96 10.11
CA GLU A 62 3.63 -23.60 11.35
C GLU A 62 2.91 -23.10 12.61
N ILE A 63 2.12 -22.03 12.49
CA ILE A 63 1.42 -21.37 13.60
C ILE A 63 -0.07 -21.70 13.52
N ASN A 64 -0.59 -22.26 14.60
CA ASN A 64 -2.02 -22.39 14.83
C ASN A 64 -2.58 -21.04 15.27
N PHE A 65 -3.68 -20.61 14.66
CA PHE A 65 -4.42 -19.42 15.10
C PHE A 65 -5.48 -19.88 16.09
N ASP A 66 -5.27 -19.55 17.35
CA ASP A 66 -6.29 -19.74 18.38
C ASP A 66 -7.32 -18.61 18.29
N ILE A 67 -8.60 -18.96 18.44
CA ILE A 67 -9.70 -18.00 18.51
C ILE A 67 -10.08 -17.88 19.98
N ASP A 68 -9.67 -16.79 20.60
CA ASP A 68 -10.07 -16.47 21.96
C ASP A 68 -11.55 -16.08 21.99
N LEU A 69 -12.34 -16.85 22.73
CA LEU A 69 -13.73 -16.55 23.00
C LEU A 69 -13.87 -15.93 24.38
N LEU A 70 -14.75 -14.95 24.51
CA LEU A 70 -15.20 -14.52 25.83
C LEU A 70 -15.95 -15.70 26.49
N PRO A 71 -15.88 -15.86 27.82
CA PRO A 71 -16.49 -17.01 28.53
C PRO A 71 -17.97 -17.22 28.22
N ASP A 72 -18.69 -16.16 27.86
CA ASP A 72 -20.13 -16.16 27.60
C ASP A 72 -20.51 -16.35 26.12
N MET A 73 -19.54 -16.57 25.22
CA MET A 73 -19.82 -16.76 23.79
C MET A 73 -20.30 -18.18 23.48
N GLN A 74 -21.42 -18.27 22.77
CA GLN A 74 -21.98 -19.53 22.28
C GLN A 74 -21.87 -19.62 20.75
N PRO A 75 -21.73 -20.83 20.18
CA PRO A 75 -21.74 -21.02 18.74
C PRO A 75 -23.05 -20.56 18.11
N ILE A 76 -22.96 -19.96 16.92
CA ILE A 76 -24.11 -19.53 16.12
C ILE A 76 -24.16 -20.40 14.86
N SER A 77 -25.36 -20.88 14.51
CA SER A 77 -25.63 -21.62 13.27
C SER A 77 -26.64 -20.87 12.42
N ILE A 78 -26.27 -20.52 11.20
CA ILE A 78 -27.13 -19.84 10.23
C ILE A 78 -27.30 -20.77 9.02
N PRO A 79 -28.54 -21.05 8.55
CA PRO A 79 -28.75 -21.87 7.37
C PRO A 79 -28.20 -21.18 6.11
N PRO A 80 -27.76 -21.95 5.10
CA PRO A 80 -27.35 -21.38 3.82
C PRO A 80 -28.53 -20.68 3.12
N TYR A 81 -28.19 -19.72 2.25
CA TYR A 81 -29.15 -18.91 1.48
C TYR A 81 -30.01 -19.74 0.53
#